data_AF-A0A8T0KZQ1-F1
#
_entry.id   AF-A0A8T0KZQ1-F1
#
_cell.length_a   1.000
_cell.length_b   1.000
_cell.length_c   1.000
_cell.angle_alpha   90.00
_cell.angle_beta   90.00
_cell.angle_gamma   90.00
#
_symmetry.space_group_name_H-M   'P 1'
#
loop_
_entity.id
_entity.type
_entity.pdbx_description
1 polymer ?
#
loop_
_entity_poly.entity_id
_entity_poly.type
_entity_poly.pdbx_seq_one_letter_code
_entity_poly.pdbx_strand_id
1 'polypeptide(L)'
;MVSANQEMVVYCFDTLVAHYNNQEPPPPAFDQAQHPLFVTWKKVVNGGDPRLRGCIGTLEARSLISGLKDYALTSALRDRRFPPIQANELPFLECTVSILTDYETANNYLDWEVCADLLVLVSGLFLPLKGALVHQMEQLSGDPEVTDSNFGISQPLIEARYNILYIAGSCSNIPVILKQNAIEKHGIIIEFSDPVYSTRRSATYLPEVAANEGWTKIEAIDSLIRKSGYNGPITDELRMQLQLTRYQSTLFTMHYSEYVSYVKERRGEAPILAAKSPHY
;
A
#
# COMPACT_ATOMS: atom_id res chain seq x y z
N MET A 1 -0.92 -7.02 19.03
CA MET A 1 -1.37 -7.13 17.63
C MET A 1 -0.11 -7.15 16.78
N VAL A 2 0.03 -8.13 15.88
CA VAL A 2 1.22 -8.23 15.02
C VAL A 2 1.07 -7.23 13.88
N SER A 3 2.11 -6.44 13.63
CA SER A 3 2.14 -5.42 12.59
C SER A 3 3.36 -5.63 11.68
N ALA A 4 3.23 -5.20 10.42
CA ALA A 4 4.35 -5.16 9.50
C ALA A 4 5.48 -4.30 10.09
N ASN A 5 6.70 -4.81 10.05
CA ASN A 5 7.85 -4.15 10.64
C ASN A 5 9.11 -4.32 9.79
N GLN A 6 10.17 -3.64 10.23
CA GLN A 6 11.46 -3.62 9.57
C GLN A 6 12.06 -5.02 9.35
N GLU A 7 11.99 -5.88 10.36
CA GLU A 7 12.59 -7.23 10.32
C GLU A 7 11.92 -8.14 9.29
N MET A 8 10.59 -7.99 9.10
CA MET A 8 9.85 -8.73 8.08
C MET A 8 10.32 -8.37 6.67
N VAL A 9 10.54 -7.08 6.38
CA VAL A 9 11.00 -6.62 5.07
C VAL A 9 12.46 -7.00 4.83
N VAL A 10 13.30 -6.90 5.85
CA VAL A 10 14.69 -7.40 5.81
C VAL A 10 14.70 -8.89 5.45
N TYR A 11 13.82 -9.69 6.04
CA TYR A 11 13.72 -11.12 5.75
C TYR A 11 13.27 -11.42 4.31
N CYS A 12 12.38 -10.60 3.74
CA CYS A 12 12.02 -10.71 2.32
C CYS A 12 13.22 -10.44 1.40
N PHE A 13 14.02 -9.40 1.67
CA PHE A 13 15.25 -9.14 0.93
C PHE A 13 16.30 -10.24 1.13
N ASP A 14 16.52 -10.69 2.37
CA ASP A 14 17.41 -11.80 2.69
C ASP A 14 17.04 -13.05 1.89
N THR A 15 15.75 -13.37 1.81
CA THR A 15 15.25 -14.50 1.02
C THR A 15 15.57 -14.36 -0.47
N LEU A 16 15.37 -13.17 -1.04
CA LEU A 16 15.65 -12.92 -2.45
C LEU A 16 17.16 -12.92 -2.76
N VAL A 17 17.98 -12.33 -1.88
CA VAL A 17 19.45 -12.35 -2.01
C VAL A 17 19.99 -13.77 -1.88
N ALA A 18 19.52 -14.53 -0.88
CA ALA A 18 19.91 -15.92 -0.68
C ALA A 18 19.55 -16.79 -1.89
N HIS A 19 18.41 -16.54 -2.54
CA HIS A 19 18.03 -17.20 -3.79
C HIS A 19 19.09 -17.02 -4.89
N TYR A 20 19.56 -15.80 -5.17
CA TYR A 20 20.59 -15.59 -6.19
C TYR A 20 21.95 -16.20 -5.82
N ASN A 21 22.24 -16.26 -4.52
CA ASN A 21 23.44 -16.87 -3.98
C ASN A 21 23.37 -18.41 -3.90
N ASN A 22 22.22 -19.03 -4.19
CA ASN A 22 21.94 -20.45 -3.92
C ASN A 22 22.20 -20.82 -2.44
N GLN A 23 21.77 -19.96 -1.53
CA GLN A 23 21.90 -20.12 -0.09
C GLN A 23 20.51 -20.14 0.56
N GLU A 24 20.45 -20.59 1.81
CA GLU A 24 19.28 -20.36 2.66
C GLU A 24 19.36 -18.97 3.29
N PRO A 25 18.23 -18.25 3.45
CA PRO A 25 18.23 -17.00 4.17
C PRO A 25 18.59 -17.22 5.65
N PRO A 26 19.20 -16.22 6.31
CA PRO A 26 19.39 -16.23 7.75
C PRO A 26 18.07 -16.42 8.50
N PRO A 27 18.10 -16.92 9.75
CA PRO A 27 16.92 -17.02 10.57
C PRO A 27 16.21 -15.66 10.72
N PRO A 28 14.86 -15.64 10.67
CA PRO A 28 14.09 -14.41 10.84
C PRO A 28 14.27 -13.83 12.24
N ALA A 29 14.33 -12.51 12.35
CA ALA A 29 14.46 -11.77 13.61
C ALA A 29 13.10 -11.29 14.15
N PHE A 30 12.03 -12.05 13.91
CA PHE A 30 10.68 -11.78 14.39
C PHE A 30 9.97 -13.08 14.77
N ASP A 31 8.96 -12.97 15.64
CA ASP A 31 8.24 -14.12 16.17
C ASP A 31 7.31 -14.76 15.13
N GLN A 32 7.07 -16.06 15.30
CA GLN A 32 6.03 -16.76 14.55
C GLN A 32 4.65 -16.20 14.90
N ALA A 33 3.87 -15.89 13.88
CA ALA A 33 2.45 -15.60 13.97
C ALA A 33 1.75 -16.10 12.71
N GLN A 34 0.41 -16.13 12.73
CA GLN A 34 -0.38 -16.49 11.56
C GLN A 34 -1.27 -15.33 11.15
N HIS A 35 -1.00 -14.78 9.96
CA HIS A 35 -1.79 -13.68 9.41
C HIS A 35 -1.87 -13.80 7.89
N PRO A 36 -2.95 -13.31 7.27
CA PRO A 36 -2.94 -13.02 5.86
C PRO A 36 -1.91 -11.92 5.57
N LEU A 37 -1.19 -12.07 4.46
CA LEU A 37 -0.05 -11.21 4.16
C LEU A 37 0.19 -11.08 2.67
N PHE A 38 0.79 -9.96 2.27
CA PHE A 38 1.23 -9.70 0.91
C PHE A 38 2.67 -9.19 0.90
N VAL A 39 3.44 -9.63 -0.10
CA VAL A 39 4.75 -9.07 -0.40
C VAL A 39 4.67 -8.39 -1.75
N THR A 40 5.06 -7.11 -1.77
CA THR A 40 5.03 -6.26 -2.96
C THR A 40 6.44 -5.76 -3.25
N TRP A 41 6.87 -5.93 -4.49
CA TRP A 41 8.08 -5.36 -5.04
C TRP A 41 7.72 -4.19 -5.94
N LYS A 42 8.37 -3.04 -5.74
CA LYS A 42 8.36 -1.92 -6.66
C LYS A 42 9.79 -1.66 -7.14
N LYS A 43 9.93 -1.06 -8.33
CA LYS A 43 11.21 -0.69 -8.91
C LYS A 43 11.23 0.79 -9.23
N VAL A 44 12.24 1.48 -8.74
CA VAL A 44 12.53 2.88 -9.09
C VAL A 44 13.26 2.89 -10.44
N VAL A 45 12.71 3.61 -11.42
CA VAL A 45 13.32 3.76 -12.75
C VAL A 45 13.67 5.23 -12.94
N ASN A 46 14.95 5.52 -13.23
CA ASN A 46 15.46 6.85 -13.53
C ASN A 46 15.12 7.92 -12.45
N GLY A 47 15.05 7.53 -11.18
CA GLY A 47 14.70 8.44 -10.08
C GLY A 47 13.24 8.90 -10.04
N GLY A 48 12.36 8.30 -10.86
CA GLY A 48 10.92 8.54 -10.83
C GLY A 48 10.19 7.76 -9.73
N ASP A 49 8.86 7.86 -9.73
CA ASP A 49 8.01 7.15 -8.76
C ASP A 49 8.22 5.61 -8.86
N PRO A 50 8.27 4.87 -7.73
CA PRO A 50 8.40 3.42 -7.74
C PRO A 50 7.24 2.73 -8.49
N ARG A 51 7.57 1.91 -9.49
CA ARG A 51 6.56 1.17 -10.28
C ARG A 51 6.43 -0.26 -9.81
N LEU A 52 5.21 -0.79 -9.79
CA LEU A 52 4.95 -2.19 -9.42
C LEU A 52 5.80 -3.16 -10.26
N ARG A 53 6.49 -4.08 -9.58
CA ARG A 53 7.40 -5.08 -10.17
C ARG A 53 7.01 -6.52 -9.81
N GLY A 54 6.14 -6.69 -8.82
CA GLY A 54 5.51 -7.96 -8.43
C GLY A 54 4.70 -7.77 -7.15
N CYS A 55 3.58 -8.48 -7.01
CA CYS A 55 2.79 -8.45 -5.77
C CYS A 55 1.96 -9.73 -5.66
N ILE A 56 2.27 -10.55 -4.65
CA ILE A 56 1.58 -11.80 -4.37
C ILE A 56 1.45 -11.98 -2.87
N GLY A 57 0.35 -12.57 -2.44
CA GLY A 57 0.04 -12.82 -1.03
C GLY A 57 -1.15 -13.75 -0.87
N THR A 58 -1.75 -13.72 0.30
CA THR A 58 -2.89 -14.54 0.71
C THR A 58 -3.84 -13.77 1.61
N LEU A 59 -5.14 -14.02 1.45
CA LEU A 59 -6.19 -13.59 2.37
C LEU A 59 -6.45 -14.62 3.48
N GLU A 60 -5.93 -15.84 3.34
CA GLU A 60 -5.94 -16.85 4.40
C GLU A 60 -4.71 -16.71 5.28
N ALA A 61 -4.89 -16.92 6.59
CA ALA A 61 -3.81 -16.83 7.55
C ALA A 61 -2.73 -17.89 7.27
N ARG A 62 -1.48 -17.43 7.14
CA ARG A 62 -0.30 -18.31 7.03
C ARG A 62 0.74 -17.93 8.06
N SER A 63 1.59 -18.90 8.41
CA SER A 63 2.79 -18.61 9.21
C SER A 63 3.57 -17.48 8.55
N LEU A 64 3.88 -16.43 9.31
CA LEU A 64 4.59 -15.27 8.78
C LEU A 64 5.95 -15.65 8.21
N ILE A 65 6.68 -16.57 8.87
CA ILE A 65 8.02 -16.95 8.43
C ILE A 65 7.97 -17.69 7.10
N SER A 66 7.15 -18.75 6.99
CA SER A 66 7.04 -19.47 5.71
C SER A 66 6.36 -18.62 4.63
N GLY A 67 5.31 -17.90 5.01
CA GLY A 67 4.56 -17.04 4.10
C GLY A 67 5.41 -15.91 3.53
N LEU A 68 6.17 -15.17 4.36
CA LEU A 68 7.05 -14.10 3.86
C LEU A 68 8.16 -14.66 2.97
N LYS A 69 8.74 -15.82 3.30
CA LYS A 69 9.72 -16.51 2.45
C LYS A 69 9.12 -16.87 1.08
N ASP A 70 8.00 -17.58 1.09
CA ASP A 70 7.34 -18.08 -0.12
C ASP A 70 6.82 -16.95 -0.99
N TYR A 71 6.16 -15.95 -0.39
CA TYR A 71 5.58 -14.83 -1.11
C TYR A 71 6.61 -13.80 -1.55
N ALA A 72 7.75 -13.64 -0.85
CA ALA A 72 8.88 -12.85 -1.37
C ALA A 72 9.40 -13.42 -2.69
N LEU A 73 9.66 -14.73 -2.75
CA LEU A 73 10.13 -15.38 -3.98
C LEU A 73 9.05 -15.46 -5.05
N THR A 74 7.81 -15.77 -4.67
CA THR A 74 6.72 -15.92 -5.63
C THR A 74 6.39 -14.59 -6.29
N SER A 75 6.31 -13.50 -5.52
CA SER A 75 6.08 -12.16 -6.07
C SER A 75 7.25 -11.64 -6.90
N ALA A 76 8.50 -11.98 -6.54
CA ALA A 76 9.69 -11.56 -7.29
C ALA A 76 9.91 -12.36 -8.58
N LEU A 77 9.65 -13.66 -8.58
CA LEU A 77 10.14 -14.59 -9.60
C LEU A 77 9.03 -15.30 -10.38
N ARG A 78 7.80 -15.32 -9.87
CA ARG A 78 6.70 -16.13 -10.41
C ARG A 78 5.39 -15.36 -10.62
N ASP A 79 5.43 -14.03 -10.48
CA ASP A 79 4.30 -13.17 -10.82
C ASP A 79 4.18 -13.07 -12.35
N ARG A 80 3.20 -13.78 -12.93
CA ARG A 80 3.04 -13.93 -14.40
C ARG A 80 2.83 -12.60 -15.15
N ARG A 81 2.52 -11.51 -14.44
CA ARG A 81 2.39 -10.17 -15.03
C ARG A 81 3.74 -9.55 -15.38
N PHE A 82 4.83 -10.06 -14.81
CA PHE A 82 6.17 -9.51 -14.95
C PHE A 82 7.21 -10.62 -15.21
N PRO A 83 8.30 -10.34 -15.93
CA PRO A 83 9.43 -11.27 -16.01
C PRO A 83 10.07 -11.44 -14.62
N PRO A 84 10.73 -12.57 -14.32
CA PRO A 84 11.44 -12.75 -13.05
C PRO A 84 12.42 -11.60 -12.78
N ILE A 85 12.41 -11.07 -11.56
CA ILE A 85 13.39 -10.06 -11.13
C ILE A 85 14.81 -10.61 -11.35
N GLN A 86 15.72 -9.77 -11.83
CA GLN A 86 17.13 -10.12 -12.00
C GLN A 86 17.98 -9.57 -10.85
N ALA A 87 19.12 -10.21 -10.54
CA ALA A 87 19.99 -9.79 -9.44
C ALA A 87 20.50 -8.34 -9.59
N ASN A 88 20.71 -7.87 -10.83
CA ASN A 88 21.12 -6.49 -11.11
C ASN A 88 19.99 -5.46 -10.90
N GLU A 89 18.74 -5.90 -10.72
CA GLU A 89 17.62 -5.01 -10.41
C GLU A 89 17.55 -4.68 -8.91
N LEU A 90 18.14 -5.52 -8.04
CA LEU A 90 18.07 -5.37 -6.58
C LEU A 90 18.35 -3.94 -6.07
N PRO A 91 19.41 -3.23 -6.53
CA PRO A 91 19.70 -1.87 -6.06
C PRO A 91 18.59 -0.83 -6.30
N PHE A 92 17.63 -1.14 -7.16
CA PHE A 92 16.53 -0.25 -7.54
C PHE A 92 15.18 -0.70 -6.97
N LEU A 93 15.15 -1.74 -6.13
CA LEU A 93 13.93 -2.30 -5.59
C LEU A 93 13.53 -1.66 -4.26
N GLU A 94 12.22 -1.53 -4.11
CA GLU A 94 11.54 -1.28 -2.86
C GLU A 94 10.66 -2.50 -2.52
N CYS A 95 10.77 -2.99 -1.29
CA CYS A 95 9.95 -4.07 -0.79
C CYS A 95 8.94 -3.55 0.23
N THR A 96 7.69 -3.97 0.09
CA THR A 96 6.61 -3.66 1.03
C THR A 96 6.01 -4.96 1.54
N VAL A 97 5.97 -5.11 2.86
CA VAL A 97 5.21 -6.17 3.54
C VAL A 97 3.91 -5.57 4.06
N SER A 98 2.79 -6.22 3.74
CA SER A 98 1.47 -5.92 4.28
C SER A 98 0.99 -7.09 5.13
N ILE A 99 0.59 -6.82 6.38
CA ILE A 99 -0.03 -7.79 7.29
C ILE A 99 -1.48 -7.36 7.51
N LEU A 100 -2.42 -8.26 7.28
CA LEU A 100 -3.85 -7.99 7.37
C LEU A 100 -4.39 -8.45 8.73
N THR A 101 -5.20 -7.61 9.37
CA THR A 101 -5.78 -7.82 10.70
C THR A 101 -7.25 -7.38 10.73
N ASP A 102 -7.93 -7.67 11.85
CA ASP A 102 -9.23 -7.09 12.19
C ASP A 102 -10.31 -7.31 11.11
N TYR A 103 -10.45 -8.57 10.68
CA TYR A 103 -11.49 -8.98 9.74
C TYR A 103 -12.87 -8.94 10.41
N GLU A 104 -13.77 -8.15 9.85
CA GLU A 104 -15.13 -7.97 10.33
C GLU A 104 -16.13 -8.05 9.18
N THR A 105 -17.24 -8.77 9.38
CA THR A 105 -18.37 -8.68 8.46
C THR A 105 -19.03 -7.32 8.63
N ALA A 106 -19.15 -6.58 7.53
CA ALA A 106 -19.77 -5.27 7.51
C ALA A 106 -21.30 -5.38 7.50
N ASN A 107 -21.98 -4.37 8.03
CA ASN A 107 -23.44 -4.34 8.10
C ASN A 107 -24.11 -4.24 6.72
N ASN A 108 -23.45 -3.60 5.77
CA ASN A 108 -23.86 -3.48 4.37
C ASN A 108 -22.65 -3.16 3.47
N TYR A 109 -22.87 -3.13 2.16
CA TYR A 109 -21.80 -2.91 1.17
C TYR A 109 -21.13 -1.52 1.21
N LEU A 110 -21.65 -0.58 2.01
CA LEU A 110 -21.08 0.76 2.23
C LEU A 110 -20.44 0.94 3.62
N ASP A 111 -20.53 -0.07 4.49
CA ASP A 111 -20.01 -0.04 5.87
C ASP A 111 -18.51 -0.35 5.93
N TRP A 112 -17.75 0.50 5.29
CA TRP A 112 -16.29 0.55 5.31
C TRP A 112 -15.84 2.01 5.15
N GLU A 113 -14.56 2.32 5.26
CA GLU A 113 -14.09 3.70 5.07
C GLU A 113 -12.97 3.74 4.03
N VAL A 114 -12.98 4.78 3.20
CA VAL A 114 -11.91 5.04 2.23
C VAL A 114 -10.82 5.83 2.92
N CYS A 115 -9.57 5.39 2.78
CA CYS A 115 -8.41 6.16 3.21
C CYS A 115 -8.29 7.39 2.32
N ALA A 116 -8.39 8.61 2.86
CA ALA A 116 -7.98 9.78 2.10
C ALA A 116 -6.49 9.97 2.38
N ASP A 117 -5.67 9.97 1.33
CA ASP A 117 -4.24 10.24 1.47
C ASP A 117 -4.02 11.54 2.25
N LEU A 118 -2.99 11.51 3.11
CA LEU A 118 -2.51 12.61 3.93
C LEU A 118 -2.62 13.95 3.17
N LEU A 119 -3.45 14.86 3.66
CA LEU A 119 -3.41 16.26 3.23
C LEU A 119 -2.09 16.87 3.75
N VAL A 120 -1.23 17.33 2.85
CA VAL A 120 -0.13 18.21 3.22
C VAL A 120 -0.70 19.61 3.39
N LEU A 121 -0.58 20.18 4.60
CA LEU A 121 -0.80 21.60 4.83
C LEU A 121 0.34 22.37 4.17
N VAL A 122 0.11 22.91 2.97
CA VAL A 122 1.02 23.89 2.37
C VAL A 122 0.41 25.27 2.62
N SER A 123 0.99 26.03 3.55
CA SER A 123 0.65 27.45 3.77
C SER A 123 -0.85 27.73 3.94
N GLY A 124 -1.54 26.92 4.76
CA GLY A 124 -2.97 27.10 5.06
C GLY A 124 -3.93 26.62 3.98
N LEU A 125 -3.42 25.99 2.90
CA LEU A 125 -4.25 25.38 1.86
C LEU A 125 -4.16 23.85 1.95
N PHE A 126 -5.31 23.21 2.00
CA PHE A 126 -5.44 21.75 1.89
C PHE A 126 -5.27 21.36 0.43
N LEU A 127 -4.18 20.63 0.10
CA LEU A 127 -3.97 20.10 -1.25
C LEU A 127 -3.92 18.57 -1.22
N PRO A 128 -4.71 17.86 -2.06
CA PRO A 128 -4.61 16.42 -2.20
C PRO A 128 -3.28 16.02 -2.85
N LEU A 129 -2.60 15.01 -2.31
CA LEU A 129 -1.39 14.44 -2.90
C LEU A 129 -1.76 13.54 -4.09
N LYS A 130 -1.71 14.13 -5.30
CA LYS A 130 -1.86 13.54 -6.65
C LYS A 130 -3.26 13.04 -7.05
N GLY A 131 -3.72 13.51 -8.21
CA GLY A 131 -4.57 12.71 -9.12
C GLY A 131 -5.90 13.31 -9.56
N ALA A 132 -6.52 14.22 -8.80
CA ALA A 132 -7.87 14.69 -9.13
C ALA A 132 -8.04 16.20 -8.92
N LEU A 133 -7.36 17.00 -9.75
CA LEU A 133 -7.67 18.42 -9.93
C LEU A 133 -7.46 18.80 -11.40
N VAL A 134 -8.42 18.46 -12.25
CA VAL A 134 -8.56 19.14 -13.55
C VAL A 134 -9.99 19.63 -13.82
N HIS A 135 -11.05 19.09 -13.20
CA HIS A 135 -12.40 19.42 -13.67
C HIS A 135 -13.28 20.36 -12.85
N GLN A 136 -12.75 21.08 -11.86
CA GLN A 136 -13.61 21.94 -11.03
C GLN A 136 -13.03 23.29 -10.60
N MET A 137 -12.06 23.83 -11.35
CA MET A 137 -11.54 25.19 -11.12
C MET A 137 -11.70 26.15 -12.31
N GLU A 138 -12.49 25.80 -13.33
CA GLU A 138 -12.70 26.65 -14.52
C GLU A 138 -14.00 27.49 -14.49
N GLN A 139 -14.66 27.61 -13.33
CA GLN A 139 -15.90 28.41 -13.21
C GLN A 139 -15.86 29.58 -12.24
N LEU A 140 -14.69 29.95 -11.69
CA LEU A 140 -14.54 31.15 -10.87
C LEU A 140 -13.34 31.99 -11.32
N SER A 141 -13.35 32.42 -12.57
CA SER A 141 -12.61 33.60 -13.02
C SER A 141 -13.55 34.48 -13.84
N GLY A 142 -14.33 35.28 -13.12
CA GLY A 142 -15.24 36.28 -13.66
C GLY A 142 -15.35 37.45 -12.68
N ASP A 143 -14.43 38.40 -12.86
CA ASP A 143 -14.54 39.84 -12.56
C ASP A 143 -14.43 40.40 -11.12
N PRO A 144 -14.03 41.69 -10.98
CA PRO A 144 -13.00 42.13 -10.02
C PRO A 144 -13.48 43.06 -8.89
N GLU A 145 -12.53 43.41 -8.01
CA GLU A 145 -12.54 44.53 -7.05
C GLU A 145 -13.58 44.54 -5.91
N VAL A 146 -13.12 44.21 -4.69
CA VAL A 146 -13.43 45.01 -3.48
C VAL A 146 -12.23 44.98 -2.55
N THR A 147 -11.53 46.10 -2.44
CA THR A 147 -10.68 46.42 -1.29
C THR A 147 -11.58 46.80 -0.13
N ASP A 148 -11.50 46.12 1.01
CA ASP A 148 -11.63 46.85 2.25
C ASP A 148 -10.87 46.20 3.43
N SER A 149 -10.33 47.12 4.22
CA SER A 149 -9.56 46.94 5.42
C SER A 149 -10.45 46.77 6.65
N ASN A 150 -9.96 46.01 7.63
CA ASN A 150 -10.45 45.92 9.01
C ASN A 150 -11.76 45.17 9.27
N PHE A 151 -11.65 43.89 9.61
CA PHE A 151 -12.47 43.31 10.67
C PHE A 151 -11.65 42.28 11.46
N GLY A 152 -11.35 42.63 12.71
CA GLY A 152 -10.96 41.66 13.73
C GLY A 152 -12.19 40.98 14.31
N ILE A 153 -12.02 39.74 14.74
CA ILE A 153 -12.36 39.17 16.06
C ILE A 153 -12.55 37.64 15.94
N SER A 154 -11.99 36.96 16.95
CA SER A 154 -12.30 35.61 17.45
C SER A 154 -11.82 34.38 16.67
N GLN A 155 -10.71 33.82 17.18
CA GLN A 155 -10.56 32.37 17.31
C GLN A 155 -11.80 31.75 17.97
N PRO A 156 -12.11 30.49 17.63
CA PRO A 156 -12.35 29.49 18.64
C PRO A 156 -11.23 28.44 18.62
N LEU A 157 -10.76 28.18 19.84
CA LEU A 157 -9.94 27.05 20.27
C LEU A 157 -10.35 25.73 19.57
N ILE A 158 -9.41 25.16 18.81
CA ILE A 158 -9.23 23.71 18.74
C ILE A 158 -7.82 23.45 19.25
N GLU A 159 -7.68 23.40 20.57
CA GLU A 159 -6.54 22.77 21.21
C GLU A 159 -6.66 21.25 21.10
N ALA A 160 -5.50 20.63 20.86
CA ALA A 160 -5.14 19.24 21.15
C ALA A 160 -5.64 18.16 20.16
N ARG A 161 -4.78 17.81 19.20
CA ARG A 161 -3.75 16.76 19.29
C ARG A 161 -3.05 16.65 17.93
N TYR A 162 -1.85 16.07 17.90
CA TYR A 162 -0.92 15.94 16.76
C TYR A 162 0.08 17.10 16.62
N ASN A 163 1.20 16.94 17.34
CA ASN A 163 2.46 17.59 16.98
C ASN A 163 2.87 17.14 15.57
N ILE A 164 2.67 17.99 14.56
CA ILE A 164 3.38 17.89 13.28
C ILE A 164 4.30 19.10 13.20
N LEU A 165 5.58 18.83 13.44
CA LEU A 165 6.66 19.81 13.39
C LEU A 165 6.85 20.28 11.93
N TYR A 166 6.64 21.57 11.71
CA TYR A 166 6.93 22.26 10.45
C TYR A 166 8.46 22.31 10.25
N ILE A 167 9.00 21.72 9.18
CA ILE A 167 10.37 21.99 8.74
C ILE A 167 10.30 22.58 7.34
N ALA A 168 10.34 23.91 7.27
CA ALA A 168 10.66 24.63 6.05
C ALA A 168 12.18 24.57 5.86
N GLY A 169 12.66 23.78 4.92
CA GLY A 169 14.08 23.66 4.59
C GLY A 169 14.28 22.93 3.26
N SER A 170 15.05 23.56 2.39
CA SER A 170 15.41 23.17 1.01
C SER A 170 15.45 21.66 0.69
N CYS A 171 14.85 21.31 -0.45
CA CYS A 171 15.01 20.05 -1.19
C CYS A 171 16.47 19.57 -1.24
N SER A 172 16.84 18.60 -0.40
CA SER A 172 17.82 17.54 -0.70
C SER A 172 18.05 16.54 0.45
N ASN A 173 17.51 16.76 1.66
CA ASN A 173 17.57 15.78 2.74
C ASN A 173 16.30 15.84 3.61
N ILE A 174 15.28 15.06 3.24
CA ILE A 174 14.14 14.81 4.12
C ILE A 174 14.51 13.59 4.98
N PRO A 175 14.56 13.69 6.32
CA PRO A 175 14.75 12.53 7.17
C PRO A 175 13.51 11.62 7.08
N VAL A 176 13.79 10.32 7.02
CA VAL A 176 12.88 9.16 6.92
C VAL A 176 12.02 9.02 8.20
N ILE A 177 11.19 10.02 8.53
CA ILE A 177 10.38 10.02 9.78
C ILE A 177 8.87 10.22 9.51
N LEU A 178 8.41 10.06 8.27
CA LEU A 178 6.97 10.02 7.95
C LEU A 178 6.58 8.80 7.10
N LYS A 179 7.16 7.62 7.37
CA LYS A 179 6.67 6.34 6.81
C LYS A 179 5.80 5.53 7.79
N GLN A 180 5.57 6.02 9.02
CA GLN A 180 5.11 5.14 10.11
C GLN A 180 3.62 5.25 10.49
N ASN A 181 2.82 6.21 10.04
CA ASN A 181 1.42 6.30 10.49
C ASN A 181 0.49 6.95 9.45
N ALA A 182 0.29 6.28 8.31
CA ALA A 182 -0.97 6.47 7.60
C ALA A 182 -2.06 5.81 8.46
N ILE A 183 -3.13 6.55 8.79
CA ILE A 183 -4.29 6.00 9.47
C ILE A 183 -5.01 5.14 8.41
N GLU A 184 -4.65 3.86 8.32
CA GLU A 184 -5.18 2.96 7.31
C GLU A 184 -6.68 2.72 7.53
N LYS A 185 -7.46 2.96 6.47
CA LYS A 185 -8.91 2.72 6.43
C LYS A 185 -9.21 1.53 5.53
N HIS A 186 -10.25 0.78 5.91
CA HIS A 186 -10.48 -0.62 5.56
C HIS A 186 -10.18 -1.08 4.11
N GLY A 187 -9.52 -2.23 4.01
CA GLY A 187 -9.58 -3.09 2.83
C GLY A 187 -10.91 -3.85 2.81
N ILE A 188 -11.36 -4.25 1.63
CA ILE A 188 -12.68 -4.86 1.44
C ILE A 188 -12.60 -6.16 0.65
N ILE A 189 -13.36 -7.15 1.09
CA ILE A 189 -13.64 -8.40 0.37
C ILE A 189 -15.15 -8.43 0.13
N ILE A 190 -15.57 -8.64 -1.12
CA ILE A 190 -16.98 -8.91 -1.43
C ILE A 190 -17.15 -10.36 -1.80
N GLU A 191 -18.31 -10.91 -1.42
CA GLU A 191 -18.75 -12.23 -1.78
C GLU A 191 -20.23 -12.19 -2.17
N PHE A 192 -20.58 -12.83 -3.28
CA PHE A 192 -21.96 -12.93 -3.74
C PHE A 192 -22.14 -14.11 -4.69
N SER A 193 -23.39 -14.47 -4.94
CA SER A 193 -23.76 -15.45 -5.97
C SER A 193 -24.25 -14.73 -7.21
N ASP A 194 -23.72 -15.10 -8.37
CA ASP A 194 -24.20 -14.63 -9.66
C ASP A 194 -25.72 -14.90 -9.78
N PRO A 195 -26.56 -13.87 -10.00
CA PRO A 195 -28.01 -14.04 -9.99
C PRO A 195 -28.53 -14.92 -11.15
N VAL A 196 -27.74 -15.10 -12.22
CA VAL A 196 -28.15 -15.89 -13.39
C VAL A 196 -27.65 -17.32 -13.28
N TYR A 197 -26.38 -17.50 -12.91
CA TYR A 197 -25.71 -18.81 -12.95
C TYR A 197 -25.48 -19.42 -11.56
N SER A 198 -25.93 -18.75 -10.49
CA SER A 198 -25.71 -19.15 -9.09
C SER A 198 -24.25 -19.46 -8.75
N THR A 199 -23.31 -18.89 -9.51
CA THR A 199 -21.88 -19.09 -9.34
C THR A 199 -21.40 -18.17 -8.23
N ARG A 200 -20.79 -18.71 -7.18
CA ARG A 200 -20.20 -17.89 -6.11
C ARG A 200 -18.97 -17.15 -6.66
N ARG A 201 -18.90 -15.85 -6.37
CA ARG A 201 -17.83 -14.96 -6.79
C ARG A 201 -17.29 -14.23 -5.58
N SER A 202 -16.00 -13.92 -5.63
CA SER A 202 -15.34 -13.08 -4.63
C SER A 202 -14.27 -12.21 -5.28
N ALA A 203 -13.99 -11.07 -4.66
CA ALA A 203 -12.88 -10.21 -5.01
C ALA A 203 -12.46 -9.38 -3.80
N THR A 204 -11.19 -8.94 -3.80
CA THR A 204 -10.62 -8.10 -2.75
C THR A 204 -9.97 -6.83 -3.32
N TYR A 205 -10.05 -5.75 -2.56
CA TYR A 205 -9.17 -4.59 -2.67
C TYR A 205 -8.48 -4.31 -1.32
N LEU A 206 -7.21 -3.93 -1.39
CA LEU A 206 -6.43 -3.44 -0.25
C LEU A 206 -6.87 -2.00 0.12
N PRO A 207 -6.64 -1.55 1.37
CA PRO A 207 -6.98 -0.21 1.88
C PRO A 207 -6.71 0.97 0.92
N GLU A 208 -5.59 0.93 0.22
CA GLU A 208 -5.10 2.04 -0.59
C GLU A 208 -5.75 2.14 -1.97
N VAL A 209 -6.42 1.09 -2.46
CA VAL A 209 -6.81 1.01 -3.88
C VAL A 209 -7.86 2.06 -4.24
N ALA A 210 -8.93 2.18 -3.46
CA ALA A 210 -10.00 3.14 -3.76
C ALA A 210 -9.49 4.59 -3.69
N ALA A 211 -8.58 4.88 -2.76
CA ALA A 211 -7.95 6.18 -2.59
C ALA A 211 -7.10 6.58 -3.80
N ASN A 212 -6.20 5.69 -4.21
CA ASN A 212 -5.28 5.90 -5.33
C ASN A 212 -6.01 6.16 -6.65
N GLU A 213 -7.19 5.56 -6.82
CA GLU A 213 -8.02 5.74 -8.01
C GLU A 213 -8.99 6.92 -7.89
N GLY A 214 -9.10 7.55 -6.72
CA GLY A 214 -10.07 8.62 -6.45
C GLY A 214 -11.52 8.14 -6.49
N TRP A 215 -11.77 6.85 -6.24
CA TRP A 215 -13.10 6.26 -6.31
C TRP A 215 -13.95 6.58 -5.09
N THR A 216 -15.23 6.85 -5.34
CA THR A 216 -16.28 6.75 -4.34
C THR A 216 -16.46 5.30 -3.89
N LYS A 217 -17.14 5.08 -2.75
CA LYS A 217 -17.45 3.72 -2.28
C LYS A 217 -18.23 2.90 -3.32
N ILE A 218 -19.16 3.54 -4.04
CA ILE A 218 -19.98 2.86 -5.06
C ILE A 218 -19.11 2.44 -6.24
N GLU A 219 -18.27 3.34 -6.76
CA GLU A 219 -17.37 3.01 -7.87
C GLU A 219 -16.39 1.90 -7.50
N ALA A 220 -15.86 1.92 -6.27
CA ALA A 220 -15.00 0.87 -5.76
C ALA A 220 -15.73 -0.50 -5.69
N ILE A 221 -16.98 -0.52 -5.22
CA ILE A 221 -17.80 -1.74 -5.15
C ILE A 221 -18.11 -2.26 -6.57
N ASP A 222 -18.54 -1.40 -7.48
CA ASP A 222 -18.86 -1.78 -8.85
C ASP A 222 -17.62 -2.32 -9.58
N SER A 223 -16.49 -1.65 -9.41
CA SER A 223 -15.19 -2.10 -9.93
C SER A 223 -14.80 -3.47 -9.35
N LEU A 224 -15.03 -3.68 -8.05
CA LEU A 224 -14.72 -4.94 -7.38
C LEU A 224 -15.62 -6.09 -7.85
N ILE A 225 -16.91 -5.83 -8.13
CA ILE A 225 -17.83 -6.77 -8.77
C ILE A 225 -17.30 -7.18 -10.17
N ARG A 226 -16.84 -6.21 -10.97
CA ARG A 226 -16.21 -6.52 -12.27
C ARG A 226 -14.96 -7.37 -12.09
N LYS A 227 -14.13 -7.04 -11.10
CA LYS A 227 -12.90 -7.78 -10.77
C LYS A 227 -13.17 -9.23 -10.35
N SER A 228 -14.33 -9.53 -9.76
CA SER A 228 -14.74 -10.90 -9.46
C SER A 228 -15.12 -11.72 -10.71
N GLY A 229 -14.99 -11.14 -11.91
CA GLY A 229 -15.32 -11.75 -13.19
C GLY A 229 -16.82 -11.67 -13.54
N TYR A 230 -17.60 -10.83 -12.87
CA TYR A 230 -19.02 -10.64 -13.20
C TYR A 230 -19.20 -9.62 -14.34
N ASN A 231 -19.80 -10.09 -15.44
CA ASN A 231 -20.01 -9.29 -16.65
C ASN A 231 -21.47 -8.86 -16.87
N GLY A 232 -22.39 -9.21 -15.97
CA GLY A 232 -23.81 -8.84 -16.07
C GLY A 232 -24.10 -7.39 -15.66
N PRO A 233 -25.38 -6.98 -15.63
CA PRO A 233 -25.80 -5.68 -15.12
C PRO A 233 -25.57 -5.57 -13.62
N ILE A 234 -25.01 -4.45 -13.16
CA ILE A 234 -24.84 -4.16 -11.73
C ILE A 234 -26.05 -3.35 -11.28
N THR A 235 -26.99 -4.00 -10.59
CA THR A 235 -28.21 -3.36 -10.05
C THR A 235 -28.08 -3.10 -8.55
N ASP A 236 -28.98 -2.30 -7.99
CA ASP A 236 -29.01 -2.04 -6.56
C ASP A 236 -29.33 -3.30 -5.75
N GLU A 237 -30.18 -4.19 -6.27
CA GLU A 237 -30.47 -5.48 -5.66
C GLU A 237 -29.22 -6.35 -5.57
N LEU A 238 -28.37 -6.34 -6.60
CA LEU A 238 -27.09 -7.06 -6.57
C LEU A 238 -26.16 -6.48 -5.50
N ARG A 239 -26.05 -5.15 -5.39
CA ARG A 239 -25.23 -4.49 -4.35
C ARG A 239 -25.72 -4.84 -2.95
N MET A 240 -27.04 -4.88 -2.74
CA MET A 240 -27.65 -5.25 -1.46
C MET A 240 -27.42 -6.73 -1.09
N GLN A 241 -27.14 -7.60 -2.04
CA GLN A 241 -26.85 -9.02 -1.81
C GLN A 241 -25.37 -9.31 -1.47
N LEU A 242 -24.49 -8.32 -1.59
CA LEU A 242 -23.08 -8.49 -1.28
C LEU A 242 -22.89 -8.77 0.22
N GLN A 243 -22.16 -9.84 0.52
CA GLN A 243 -21.52 -9.99 1.82
C GLN A 243 -20.17 -9.28 1.75
N LEU A 244 -20.05 -8.19 2.51
CA LEU A 244 -18.80 -7.44 2.60
C LEU A 244 -18.07 -7.79 3.89
N THR A 245 -16.81 -8.14 3.78
CA THR A 245 -15.88 -8.24 4.90
C THR A 245 -14.87 -7.10 4.79
N ARG A 246 -14.73 -6.31 5.85
CA ARG A 246 -13.72 -5.27 5.97
C ARG A 246 -12.56 -5.76 6.82
N TYR A 247 -11.36 -5.28 6.54
CA TYR A 247 -10.15 -5.61 7.30
C TYR A 247 -9.21 -4.41 7.36
N GLN A 248 -8.31 -4.40 8.32
CA GLN A 248 -7.22 -3.42 8.40
C GLN A 248 -5.94 -4.05 7.86
N SER A 249 -5.00 -3.20 7.45
CA SER A 249 -3.62 -3.66 7.23
C SER A 249 -2.63 -2.78 7.95
N THR A 250 -1.43 -3.31 8.09
CA THR A 250 -0.25 -2.54 8.45
C THR A 250 0.79 -2.78 7.39
N LEU A 251 1.42 -1.71 6.92
CA LEU A 251 2.47 -1.77 5.91
C LEU A 251 3.82 -1.32 6.48
N PHE A 252 4.89 -2.02 6.07
CA PHE A 252 6.25 -1.54 6.21
C PHE A 252 6.95 -1.61 4.87
N THR A 253 7.64 -0.54 4.48
CA THR A 253 8.27 -0.40 3.17
C THR A 253 9.73 0.02 3.30
N MET A 254 10.64 -0.71 2.64
CA MET A 254 12.08 -0.48 2.68
C MET A 254 12.68 -0.54 1.26
N HIS A 255 13.52 0.43 0.92
CA HIS A 255 14.35 0.40 -0.28
C HIS A 255 15.60 -0.47 -0.07
N TYR A 256 16.13 -1.07 -1.14
CA TYR A 256 17.30 -1.95 -1.05
C TYR A 256 18.53 -1.29 -0.40
N SER A 257 18.75 0.01 -0.64
CA SER A 257 19.83 0.74 0.03
C SER A 257 19.68 0.80 1.55
N GLU A 258 18.44 0.91 2.05
CA GLU A 258 18.15 0.88 3.49
C GLU A 258 18.39 -0.51 4.07
N TYR A 259 18.01 -1.56 3.32
CA TYR A 259 18.33 -2.95 3.66
C TYR A 259 19.85 -3.19 3.74
N VAL A 260 20.62 -2.73 2.76
CA VAL A 260 22.09 -2.85 2.75
C VAL A 260 22.70 -2.16 3.98
N SER A 261 22.26 -0.93 4.28
CA SER A 261 22.73 -0.19 5.45
C SER A 261 22.39 -0.93 6.75
N TYR A 262 21.14 -1.42 6.86
CA TYR A 262 20.69 -2.19 8.02
C TYR A 262 21.54 -3.45 8.24
N VAL A 263 21.76 -4.24 7.18
CA VAL A 263 22.53 -5.49 7.26
C VAL A 263 23.99 -5.20 7.61
N LYS A 264 24.60 -4.17 7.02
CA LYS A 264 25.97 -3.75 7.35
C LYS A 264 26.10 -3.33 8.82
N GLU A 265 25.13 -2.57 9.33
CA GLU A 265 25.14 -2.10 10.72
C GLU A 265 24.94 -3.25 11.72
N ARG A 266 23.97 -4.14 11.46
CA ARG A 266 23.57 -5.20 12.40
C ARG A 266 24.37 -6.50 12.28
N ARG A 267 24.91 -6.79 11.10
CA ARG A 267 25.62 -8.05 10.79
C ARG A 267 27.09 -7.85 10.42
N GLY A 268 27.56 -6.60 10.35
CA GLY A 268 28.97 -6.22 10.14
C GLY A 268 29.41 -6.14 8.68
N GLU A 269 28.67 -6.75 7.75
CA GLU A 269 29.02 -6.81 6.33
C GLU A 269 27.80 -6.51 5.46
N ALA A 270 28.01 -5.86 4.31
CA ALA A 270 26.94 -5.64 3.33
C ALA A 270 26.57 -6.97 2.63
N PRO A 271 25.31 -7.16 2.21
CA PRO A 271 24.90 -8.35 1.48
C PRO A 271 25.68 -8.45 0.16
N ILE A 272 26.38 -9.58 -0.04
CA ILE A 272 27.15 -9.85 -1.24
C ILE A 272 26.26 -10.62 -2.21
N LEU A 273 26.12 -10.11 -3.44
CA LEU A 273 25.54 -10.88 -4.54
C LEU A 273 26.67 -11.62 -5.26
N ALA A 274 26.60 -12.95 -5.28
CA ALA A 274 27.50 -13.75 -6.08
C ALA A 274 27.29 -13.32 -7.56
N ALA A 275 28.31 -12.73 -8.16
CA ALA A 275 28.28 -12.31 -9.55
C ALA A 275 28.08 -13.54 -10.44
N LYS A 276 26.83 -13.83 -10.79
CA LYS A 276 26.50 -14.82 -11.80
C LYS A 276 26.23 -14.10 -13.12
N SER A 277 27.08 -14.39 -14.11
CA SER A 277 26.80 -14.08 -15.50
C SER A 277 25.42 -14.63 -15.89
N PRO A 278 24.63 -13.89 -16.69
CA PRO A 278 23.32 -14.35 -17.14
C PRO A 278 23.53 -15.50 -18.14
N HIS A 279 23.36 -16.74 -17.68
CA HIS A 279 23.04 -17.84 -18.57
C HIS A 279 21.52 -17.87 -18.74
N TYR A 280 21.07 -17.32 -19.87
CA TYR A 280 19.76 -17.60 -20.47
C TYR A 280 19.70 -19.05 -20.95
#